data_AF-A0A4R6MHY6-F1
#
_entry.id   AF-A0A4R6MHY6-F1
#
_cell.length_a   1.000
_cell.length_b   1.000
_cell.length_c   1.000
_cell.angle_alpha   90.00
_cell.angle_beta   90.00
_cell.angle_gamma   90.00
#
_symmetry.space_group_name_H-M   'P 1'
#
loop_
_entity.id
_entity.type
_entity.pdbx_description
1 polymer ?
#
loop_
_entity_poly.entity_id
_entity_poly.type
_entity_poly.pdbx_seq_one_letter_code
_entity_poly.pdbx_strand_id
1 'polypeptide(L)'
;MKQKINYIQIIFHFIAAYFIIFSFRTFSWLNDIKLIELADIHGPQYVMKNHEKLGITPAEIAFFNFWPGVYSLAGIVFAFIISIVISKIKKWSVLNSFIVLITIYLLYRFTSLGWDYFRLFAIGRFVDNYHLNFIITGSLFLIIGLVIFFSKWTNKLIQKEITQH
;
A
#
# COMPACT_ATOMS: atom_id res chain seq x y z
N MET A 1 22.27 24.93 8.50
CA MET A 1 21.56 25.11 7.22
C MET A 1 20.11 24.66 7.39
N LYS A 2 19.12 25.53 7.18
CA LYS A 2 17.71 25.10 7.16
C LYS A 2 17.49 24.25 5.89
N GLN A 3 17.17 22.97 6.06
CA GLN A 3 16.78 22.13 4.93
C GLN A 3 15.40 22.60 4.45
N LYS A 4 15.34 23.17 3.23
CA LYS A 4 14.10 23.69 2.63
C LYS A 4 13.15 22.54 2.26
N ILE A 5 11.86 22.86 2.16
CA ILE A 5 10.85 21.95 1.60
C ILE A 5 11.19 21.69 0.14
N ASN A 6 11.03 20.44 -0.31
CA ASN A 6 11.33 20.01 -1.67
C ASN A 6 10.11 19.25 -2.22
N TYR A 7 9.46 19.80 -3.24
CA TYR A 7 8.20 19.26 -3.73
C TYR A 7 8.41 17.99 -4.56
N ILE A 8 9.52 17.88 -5.29
CA ILE A 8 9.84 16.68 -6.07
C ILE A 8 10.01 15.47 -5.13
N GLN A 9 10.66 15.66 -3.98
CA GLN A 9 10.82 14.64 -2.95
C GLN A 9 9.45 14.23 -2.40
N ILE A 10 8.59 15.20 -2.08
CA ILE A 10 7.23 14.93 -1.59
C ILE A 10 6.47 14.07 -2.61
N ILE A 11 6.50 14.43 -3.90
CA ILE A 11 5.81 13.70 -4.97
C ILE A 11 6.34 12.27 -5.08
N PHE A 12 7.66 12.06 -5.17
CA PHE A 12 8.20 10.72 -5.34
C PHE A 12 8.03 9.84 -4.11
N HIS A 13 8.24 10.39 -2.90
CA HIS A 13 8.00 9.65 -1.66
C HIS A 13 6.52 9.33 -1.48
N PHE A 14 5.62 10.21 -1.93
CA PHE A 14 4.18 9.96 -1.96
C PHE A 14 3.82 8.79 -2.89
N ILE A 15 4.29 8.81 -4.13
CA ILE A 15 4.04 7.73 -5.10
C ILE A 15 4.63 6.41 -4.59
N ALA A 16 5.86 6.44 -4.06
CA ALA A 16 6.49 5.24 -3.50
C ALA A 16 5.70 4.67 -2.31
N ALA A 17 5.28 5.54 -1.38
CA ALA A 17 4.49 5.14 -0.24
C ALA A 17 3.12 4.58 -0.64
N TYR A 18 2.48 5.16 -1.67
CA TYR A 18 1.25 4.60 -2.24
C TYR A 18 1.45 3.13 -2.63
N PHE A 19 2.47 2.80 -3.43
CA PHE A 19 2.75 1.42 -3.83
C PHE A 19 3.05 0.49 -2.64
N ILE A 20 3.80 0.95 -1.65
CA ILE A 20 4.08 0.16 -0.44
C ILE A 20 2.79 -0.17 0.33
N ILE A 21 1.89 0.80 0.50
CA ILE A 21 0.63 0.57 1.22
C ILE A 21 -0.24 -0.44 0.47
N PHE A 22 -0.30 -0.31 -0.87
CA PHE A 22 -1.00 -1.27 -1.72
C PHE A 22 -0.42 -2.68 -1.60
N SER A 23 0.89 -2.81 -1.55
CA SER A 23 1.58 -4.07 -1.32
C SER A 23 1.14 -4.73 0.00
N PHE A 24 1.23 -4.00 1.11
CA PHE A 24 0.87 -4.52 2.42
C PHE A 24 -0.61 -4.91 2.50
N ARG A 25 -1.50 -4.06 1.96
CA ARG A 25 -2.92 -4.38 1.88
C ARG A 25 -3.18 -5.64 1.05
N THR A 26 -2.49 -5.82 -0.06
CA THR A 26 -2.63 -7.02 -0.90
C THR A 26 -2.21 -8.27 -0.13
N PHE A 27 -1.11 -8.21 0.63
CA PHE A 27 -0.68 -9.33 1.46
C PHE A 27 -1.67 -9.68 2.58
N SER A 28 -2.48 -8.72 3.05
CA SER A 28 -3.48 -9.00 4.08
C SER A 28 -4.54 -10.02 3.62
N TRP A 29 -4.85 -10.05 2.32
CA TRP A 29 -5.84 -10.99 1.76
C TRP A 29 -5.35 -12.43 1.71
N LEU A 30 -4.06 -12.68 1.95
CA LEU A 30 -3.55 -14.04 2.14
C LEU A 30 -4.18 -14.74 3.36
N ASN A 31 -4.67 -13.97 4.34
CA ASN A 31 -5.32 -14.51 5.53
C ASN A 31 -6.74 -15.03 5.24
N ASP A 32 -7.38 -14.58 4.15
CA ASP A 32 -8.81 -14.77 3.91
C ASP A 32 -9.12 -15.45 2.57
N ILE A 33 -8.18 -16.23 2.03
CA ILE A 33 -8.30 -16.82 0.69
C ILE A 33 -9.52 -17.72 0.56
N LYS A 34 -9.80 -18.55 1.57
CA LYS A 34 -11.00 -19.39 1.61
C LYS A 34 -12.28 -18.56 1.43
N LEU A 35 -12.35 -17.40 2.09
CA LEU A 35 -13.51 -16.51 2.00
C LEU A 35 -13.64 -15.89 0.61
N ILE A 36 -12.51 -15.52 0.00
CA ILE A 36 -12.45 -14.97 -1.36
C ILE A 36 -12.89 -16.01 -2.39
N GLU A 37 -12.37 -17.23 -2.29
CA GLU A 37 -12.74 -18.37 -3.17
C GLU A 37 -14.22 -18.68 -3.08
N LEU A 38 -14.76 -18.80 -1.86
CA LEU A 38 -16.19 -19.06 -1.67
C LEU A 38 -17.07 -17.91 -2.20
N ALA A 39 -16.61 -16.67 -2.04
CA ALA A 39 -17.33 -15.50 -2.55
C ALA A 39 -17.31 -15.42 -4.08
N ASP A 40 -16.24 -15.91 -4.71
CA ASP A 40 -16.11 -16.01 -6.17
C ASP A 40 -17.03 -17.11 -6.74
N ILE A 41 -17.07 -18.28 -6.09
CA ILE A 41 -17.91 -19.41 -6.52
C ILE A 41 -19.41 -19.16 -6.30
N HIS A 42 -19.79 -18.67 -5.12
CA HIS A 42 -21.21 -18.60 -4.71
C HIS A 42 -21.78 -17.17 -4.73
N GLY A 43 -20.93 -16.16 -4.86
CA GLY A 43 -21.30 -14.76 -4.72
C GLY A 43 -21.18 -14.27 -3.25
N PRO A 44 -20.70 -13.03 -3.02
CA PRO A 44 -20.47 -12.51 -1.67
C PRO A 44 -21.71 -12.50 -0.77
N GLN A 45 -22.88 -12.19 -1.35
CA GLN A 45 -24.14 -12.14 -0.60
C GLN A 45 -24.58 -13.52 -0.11
N TYR A 46 -24.35 -14.56 -0.91
CA TYR A 46 -24.68 -15.93 -0.52
C TYR A 46 -23.78 -16.38 0.63
N VAL A 47 -22.47 -16.10 0.53
CA VAL A 47 -21.50 -16.43 1.56
C VAL A 47 -21.83 -15.74 2.88
N MET A 48 -22.17 -14.44 2.87
CA MET A 48 -22.57 -13.74 4.08
C MET A 48 -23.82 -14.34 4.73
N LYS A 49 -24.83 -14.72 3.93
CA LYS A 49 -26.09 -15.29 4.42
C LYS A 49 -26.00 -16.74 4.87
N ASN A 50 -25.04 -17.51 4.35
CA ASN A 50 -24.90 -18.95 4.59
C ASN A 50 -23.54 -19.33 5.19
N HIS A 51 -22.86 -18.38 5.84
CA HIS A 51 -21.47 -18.54 6.31
C HIS A 51 -21.27 -19.77 7.19
N GLU A 52 -22.20 -20.05 8.11
CA GLU A 52 -22.13 -21.23 8.98
C GLU A 52 -22.14 -22.54 8.18
N LYS A 53 -22.96 -22.63 7.12
CA LYS A 53 -23.04 -23.81 6.24
C LYS A 53 -21.78 -24.02 5.41
N LEU A 54 -21.04 -22.94 5.14
CA LEU A 54 -19.78 -22.95 4.41
C LEU A 54 -18.56 -23.11 5.34
N GLY A 55 -18.80 -23.34 6.64
CA GLY A 55 -17.74 -23.46 7.64
C GLY A 55 -16.92 -22.17 7.76
N ILE A 56 -17.57 -21.01 7.60
CA ILE A 56 -17.01 -19.69 7.85
C ILE A 56 -17.62 -19.16 9.15
N THR A 57 -16.76 -18.74 10.06
CA THR A 57 -17.14 -18.11 11.32
C THR A 57 -17.46 -16.63 11.12
N PRO A 58 -18.33 -16.05 11.96
CA PRO A 58 -18.57 -14.60 11.95
C PRO A 58 -17.27 -13.78 12.16
N ALA A 59 -16.31 -14.33 12.89
CA ALA A 59 -15.01 -13.71 13.12
C ALA A 59 -14.20 -13.56 11.83
N GLU A 60 -14.16 -14.59 10.97
CA GLU A 60 -13.48 -14.52 9.66
C GLU A 60 -14.10 -13.43 8.77
N ILE A 61 -15.43 -13.27 8.78
CA ILE A 61 -16.10 -12.19 8.04
C ILE A 61 -15.74 -10.81 8.59
N ALA A 62 -15.71 -10.66 9.91
CA ALA A 62 -15.32 -9.42 10.54
C ALA A 62 -13.86 -9.06 10.23
N PHE A 63 -12.98 -10.06 10.27
CA PHE A 63 -11.55 -9.90 10.02
C PHE A 63 -11.21 -9.58 8.57
N PHE A 64 -12.01 -10.07 7.61
CA PHE A 64 -11.84 -9.78 6.19
C PHE A 64 -11.78 -8.28 5.86
N ASN A 65 -12.56 -7.46 6.59
CA ASN A 65 -12.55 -6.00 6.40
C ASN A 65 -11.53 -5.30 7.32
N PHE A 66 -11.21 -5.92 8.46
CA PHE A 66 -10.33 -5.35 9.47
C PHE A 66 -8.84 -5.43 9.09
N TRP A 67 -8.36 -6.62 8.70
CA TRP A 67 -6.94 -6.83 8.40
C TRP A 67 -6.39 -5.97 7.26
N PRO A 68 -7.11 -5.75 6.14
CA PRO A 68 -6.66 -4.82 5.11
C PRO A 68 -6.41 -3.41 5.65
N GLY A 69 -7.22 -2.96 6.61
CA GLY A 69 -7.03 -1.69 7.30
C GLY A 69 -5.73 -1.66 8.12
N VAL A 70 -5.52 -2.68 8.94
CA VAL A 70 -4.32 -2.82 9.80
C VAL A 70 -3.04 -2.89 8.96
N TYR A 71 -3.02 -3.72 7.91
CA TYR A 71 -1.86 -3.86 7.04
C TYR A 71 -1.59 -2.58 6.23
N SER A 72 -2.63 -1.86 5.81
CA SER A 72 -2.45 -0.54 5.19
C SER A 72 -1.77 0.43 6.15
N LEU A 73 -2.17 0.48 7.42
CA LEU A 73 -1.51 1.30 8.45
C LEU A 73 -0.05 0.89 8.65
N ALA A 74 0.23 -0.43 8.69
CA ALA A 74 1.60 -0.93 8.75
C ALA A 74 2.42 -0.47 7.53
N GLY A 75 1.85 -0.50 6.33
CA GLY A 75 2.46 0.03 5.11
C GLY A 75 2.75 1.53 5.17
N ILE A 76 1.84 2.33 5.75
CA ILE A 76 2.04 3.78 5.96
C ILE A 76 3.24 4.01 6.88
N VAL A 77 3.29 3.31 8.03
CA VAL A 77 4.38 3.43 8.99
C VAL A 77 5.71 2.98 8.35
N PHE A 78 5.71 1.87 7.64
CA PHE A 78 6.89 1.34 6.94
C PHE A 78 7.42 2.34 5.90
N ALA A 79 6.56 2.88 5.03
CA ALA A 79 6.94 3.87 4.04
C ALA A 79 7.47 5.17 4.67
N PHE A 80 6.87 5.59 5.79
CA PHE A 80 7.32 6.76 6.53
C PHE A 80 8.72 6.58 7.13
N ILE A 81 9.00 5.42 7.72
CA ILE A 81 10.33 5.08 8.24
C ILE A 81 11.37 5.15 7.11
N ILE A 82 11.10 4.51 5.96
CA ILE A 82 12.00 4.56 4.80
C ILE A 82 12.22 6.01 4.33
N SER A 83 11.14 6.77 4.19
CA SER A 83 11.16 8.18 3.77
C SER A 83 12.05 9.03 4.68
N ILE A 84 11.94 8.87 6.01
CA ILE A 84 12.81 9.56 6.98
C ILE A 84 14.27 9.12 6.84
N VAL A 85 14.52 7.82 6.79
CA VAL A 85 15.87 7.26 6.73
C VAL A 85 16.60 7.79 5.49
N ILE A 86 15.96 7.76 4.33
CA ILE A 86 16.52 8.30 3.08
C ILE A 86 16.79 9.80 3.21
N SER A 87 15.83 10.56 3.73
CA SER A 87 15.98 12.01 3.92
C SER A 87 17.18 12.33 4.81
N LYS A 88 17.37 11.59 5.91
CA LYS A 88 18.53 11.75 6.80
C LYS A 88 19.85 11.39 6.11
N ILE A 89 19.93 10.24 5.43
CA ILE A 89 21.14 9.79 4.71
C ILE A 89 21.54 10.81 3.63
N LYS A 90 20.56 11.34 2.90
CA LYS A 90 20.77 12.31 1.82
C LYS A 90 20.86 13.76 2.30
N LYS A 91 20.74 14.00 3.61
CA LYS A 91 20.71 15.34 4.22
C LYS A 91 19.61 16.24 3.63
N TRP A 92 18.49 15.66 3.21
CA TRP A 92 17.28 16.37 2.79
C TRP A 92 16.36 16.66 3.98
N SER A 93 15.40 17.57 3.78
CA SER A 93 14.46 17.96 4.83
C SER A 93 13.56 16.78 5.22
N VAL A 94 13.62 16.41 6.49
CA VAL A 94 12.71 15.38 7.06
C VAL A 94 11.26 15.87 7.07
N LEU A 95 11.03 17.20 7.03
CA LEU A 95 9.69 17.78 6.96
C LEU A 95 8.92 17.30 5.71
N ASN A 96 9.61 17.04 4.60
CA ASN A 96 9.01 16.47 3.40
C ASN A 96 8.36 15.09 3.69
N SER A 97 9.03 14.25 4.49
CA SER A 97 8.49 12.95 4.92
C SER A 97 7.25 13.09 5.80
N PHE A 98 7.20 14.10 6.66
CA PHE A 98 6.01 14.39 7.48
C PHE A 98 4.84 14.88 6.64
N ILE A 99 5.09 15.74 5.64
CA ILE A 99 4.05 16.17 4.69
C ILE A 99 3.47 14.95 3.98
N VAL A 100 4.31 14.05 3.47
CA VAL A 100 3.86 12.81 2.82
C VAL A 100 3.02 11.95 3.78
N LEU A 101 3.47 11.77 5.03
CA LEU A 101 2.74 11.01 6.04
C LEU A 101 1.33 11.58 6.27
N ILE A 102 1.23 12.89 6.50
CA ILE A 102 -0.05 13.55 6.77
C ILE A 102 -0.98 13.39 5.57
N THR A 103 -0.49 13.70 4.36
CA THR A 103 -1.30 13.59 3.14
C THR A 103 -1.79 12.17 2.91
N ILE A 104 -0.92 11.17 3.03
CA ILE A 104 -1.31 9.76 2.85
C ILE A 104 -2.28 9.30 3.93
N TYR A 105 -2.04 9.67 5.18
CA TYR A 105 -2.93 9.30 6.28
C TYR A 105 -4.33 9.88 6.09
N LEU A 106 -4.44 11.14 5.67
CA LEU A 106 -5.73 11.76 5.35
C LEU A 106 -6.42 11.05 4.19
N LEU A 107 -5.71 10.76 3.09
CA LEU A 107 -6.28 10.01 1.97
C LEU A 107 -6.74 8.60 2.37
N TYR A 108 -5.96 7.92 3.21
CA TYR A 108 -6.34 6.63 3.79
C TYR A 108 -7.61 6.74 4.62
N ARG A 109 -7.67 7.73 5.52
CA ARG A 109 -8.79 7.95 6.43
C ARG A 109 -10.09 8.26 5.70
N PHE A 110 -10.03 9.06 4.63
CA PHE A 110 -11.19 9.40 3.80
C PHE A 110 -11.41 8.44 2.63
N THR A 111 -10.83 7.23 2.68
CA THR A 111 -11.01 6.17 1.67
C THR A 111 -10.71 6.62 0.22
N SER A 112 -9.94 7.68 0.06
CA SER A 112 -9.67 8.37 -1.21
C SER A 112 -8.42 7.84 -1.92
N LEU A 113 -7.87 6.71 -1.47
CA LEU A 113 -6.73 6.04 -2.11
C LEU A 113 -7.16 5.16 -3.31
N GLY A 114 -8.45 5.15 -3.68
CA GLY A 114 -8.92 4.46 -4.88
C GLY A 114 -8.89 2.93 -4.79
N TRP A 115 -9.08 2.38 -3.58
CA TRP A 115 -9.02 0.94 -3.32
C TRP A 115 -9.93 0.09 -4.21
N ASP A 116 -11.14 0.59 -4.49
CA ASP A 116 -12.15 -0.14 -5.27
C ASP A 116 -11.72 -0.36 -6.72
N TYR A 117 -10.99 0.60 -7.31
CA TYR A 117 -10.47 0.49 -8.68
C TYR A 117 -9.37 -0.57 -8.79
N PHE A 118 -8.61 -0.79 -7.71
CA PHE A 118 -7.52 -1.76 -7.68
C PHE A 118 -7.96 -3.19 -7.40
N ARG A 119 -9.14 -3.38 -6.79
CA ARG A 119 -9.75 -4.71 -6.63
C ARG A 119 -9.87 -5.44 -7.97
N LEU A 120 -10.10 -4.69 -9.06
CA LEU A 120 -10.17 -5.19 -10.44
C LEU A 120 -8.81 -5.62 -11.03
N PHE A 121 -7.70 -5.09 -10.50
CA PHE A 121 -6.34 -5.44 -10.94
C PHE A 121 -5.71 -6.54 -10.10
N ALA A 122 -6.05 -6.61 -8.81
CA ALA A 122 -5.47 -7.57 -7.86
C ALA A 122 -6.17 -8.94 -7.87
N ILE A 123 -7.38 -9.06 -8.42
CA ILE A 123 -8.16 -10.30 -8.46
C ILE A 123 -8.09 -10.88 -9.88
N GLY A 124 -7.38 -12.00 -10.06
CA GLY A 124 -7.66 -12.96 -11.14
C GLY A 124 -7.07 -12.70 -12.53
N ARG A 125 -6.02 -11.89 -12.71
CA ARG A 125 -5.45 -11.64 -14.06
C ARG A 125 -4.16 -12.39 -14.39
N PHE A 126 -3.36 -12.77 -13.39
CA PHE A 126 -2.04 -13.34 -13.66
C PHE A 126 -1.97 -14.85 -13.46
N VAL A 127 -2.69 -15.38 -12.46
CA VAL A 127 -2.68 -16.80 -12.08
C VAL A 127 -4.04 -17.17 -11.49
N ASP A 128 -4.56 -18.35 -11.84
CA ASP A 128 -5.83 -18.90 -11.33
C ASP A 128 -5.77 -19.31 -9.84
N ASN A 129 -4.64 -19.07 -9.17
CA ASN A 129 -4.42 -19.37 -7.77
C ASN A 129 -4.34 -18.07 -6.97
N TYR A 130 -5.32 -17.84 -6.09
CA TYR A 130 -5.41 -16.64 -5.26
C TYR A 130 -4.17 -16.41 -4.36
N HIS A 131 -3.59 -17.48 -3.78
CA HIS A 131 -2.36 -17.36 -2.98
C HIS A 131 -1.23 -16.75 -3.80
N LEU A 132 -0.93 -17.36 -4.96
CA LEU A 132 0.16 -16.91 -5.82
C LEU A 132 -0.12 -15.52 -6.37
N ASN A 133 -1.36 -15.24 -6.77
CA ASN A 133 -1.74 -13.96 -7.34
C ASN A 133 -1.54 -12.81 -6.33
N PHE A 134 -1.92 -12.98 -5.06
CA PHE A 134 -1.68 -11.97 -4.03
C PHE A 134 -0.20 -11.83 -3.67
N ILE A 135 0.57 -12.93 -3.61
CA ILE A 135 2.02 -12.88 -3.38
C ILE A 135 2.71 -12.09 -4.50
N ILE A 136 2.44 -12.44 -5.76
CA ILE A 136 3.07 -11.81 -6.93
C ILE A 136 2.68 -10.34 -7.01
N THR A 137 1.38 -10.03 -6.92
CA THR A 137 0.87 -8.65 -7.02
C THR A 137 1.40 -7.78 -5.88
N GLY A 138 1.34 -8.27 -4.64
CA GLY A 138 1.87 -7.56 -3.48
C GLY A 138 3.38 -7.34 -3.59
N SER A 139 4.13 -8.34 -4.05
CA SER A 139 5.58 -8.24 -4.23
C SER A 139 5.95 -7.25 -5.35
N LEU A 140 5.20 -7.26 -6.46
CA LEU A 140 5.40 -6.31 -7.56
C LEU A 140 5.25 -4.87 -7.07
N PHE A 141 4.18 -4.55 -6.33
CA PHE A 141 4.00 -3.22 -5.78
C PHE A 141 5.08 -2.85 -4.76
N LEU A 142 5.53 -3.80 -3.93
CA LEU A 142 6.63 -3.55 -3.01
C LEU A 142 7.89 -3.16 -3.76
N ILE A 143 8.25 -3.93 -4.79
CA ILE A 143 9.42 -3.69 -5.63
C ILE A 143 9.32 -2.30 -6.28
N ILE A 144 8.17 -1.95 -6.87
CA ILE A 144 7.97 -0.63 -7.49
C ILE A 144 8.19 0.49 -6.45
N GLY A 145 7.56 0.39 -5.28
CA GLY A 145 7.71 1.38 -4.21
C GLY A 145 9.17 1.54 -3.76
N LEU A 146 9.87 0.43 -3.54
CA LEU A 146 11.30 0.44 -3.17
C LEU A 146 12.18 1.02 -4.29
N VAL A 147 11.93 0.65 -5.55
CA VAL A 147 12.67 1.19 -6.70
C VAL A 147 12.52 2.71 -6.76
N ILE A 148 11.31 3.26 -6.54
CA ILE A 148 11.11 4.71 -6.56
C ILE A 148 11.90 5.39 -5.44
N PHE A 149 11.89 4.83 -4.23
CA PHE A 149 12.66 5.35 -3.08
C PHE A 149 14.18 5.34 -3.32
N PHE A 150 14.72 4.26 -3.89
CA PHE A 150 16.16 4.05 -3.99
C PHE A 150 16.76 4.38 -5.36
N SER A 151 15.93 4.68 -6.36
CA SER A 151 16.40 4.96 -7.73
C SER A 151 17.35 6.16 -7.78
N LYS A 152 18.49 5.96 -8.44
CA LYS A 152 19.47 7.01 -8.72
C LYS A 152 18.86 8.16 -9.53
N TRP A 153 17.91 7.85 -10.41
CA TRP A 153 17.24 8.83 -11.25
C TRP A 153 16.37 9.77 -10.41
N THR A 154 15.51 9.21 -9.55
CA THR A 154 14.68 9.96 -8.60
C THR A 154 15.53 10.87 -7.71
N ASN A 155 16.60 10.31 -7.15
CA ASN A 155 17.51 11.03 -6.28
C ASN A 155 18.22 12.20 -6.98
N LYS A 156 18.56 12.03 -8.27
CA LYS A 156 19.19 13.10 -9.07
C LYS A 156 18.22 14.25 -9.33
N LEU A 157 16.94 13.97 -9.55
CA LEU A 157 15.92 15.01 -9.76
C LEU A 157 15.69 15.83 -8.49
N ILE A 158 15.55 15.16 -7.34
CA ILE A 158 15.41 15.83 -6.04
C ILE A 158 16.61 16.73 -5.76
N GLN A 159 17.83 16.22 -5.98
CA GLN A 159 19.05 16.99 -5.75
C GLN A 159 19.16 18.21 -6.66
N LYS A 160 18.69 18.11 -7.91
CA LYS A 160 18.74 19.23 -8.87
C LYS A 160 17.88 20.41 -8.39
N GLU A 161 16.68 20.15 -7.87
CA GLU A 161 15.81 21.20 -7.31
C GLU A 161 16.46 21.90 -6.11
N ILE A 162 17.14 21.15 -5.24
CA ILE A 162 17.85 21.71 -4.08
C ILE A 162 18.99 22.64 -4.52
N THR A 163 19.72 22.30 -5.59
CA THR A 163 20.85 23.11 -6.06
C THR A 163 20.39 24.35 -6.83
N GLN A 164 19.18 24.35 -7.40
CA GLN A 164 18.65 25.47 -8.17
C GLN A 164 17.99 26.58 -7.30
N HIS A 165 17.81 26.35 -5.98
CA HIS A 165 17.08 27.25 -5.07
C HIS A 165 17.75 27.47 -3.70
#